data_AF-A0A401Y835-F1
#
_entry.id   AF-A0A401Y835-F1
#
_cell.length_a   1.000
_cell.length_b   1.000
_cell.length_c   1.000
_cell.angle_alpha   90.00
_cell.angle_beta   90.00
_cell.angle_gamma   90.00
#
_symmetry.space_group_name_H-M   'P 1'
#
loop_
_entity.id
_entity.type
_entity.pdbx_description
1 polymer ?
#
loop_
_entity_poly.entity_id
_entity_poly.type
_entity_poly.pdbx_seq_one_letter_code
_entity_poly.pdbx_strand_id
1 'polypeptide(L)' 'MFHSRYLPCPDCGASVDRAGDSQHECSPERLADYQLFGLRDEVAELETRVRDYLRTSAGRFDAWLAARQVRGEA' A
#
# COMPACT_ATOMS: atom_id res chain seq x y z
N MET A 1 34.87 -12.21 8.31
CA MET A 1 33.57 -11.52 8.24
C MET A 1 32.48 -12.55 8.34
N PHE A 2 31.53 -12.41 9.26
CA PHE A 2 30.37 -13.31 9.34
C PHE A 2 29.30 -12.80 8.37
N HIS A 3 28.90 -13.64 7.42
CA HIS A 3 27.78 -13.32 6.54
C HIS A 3 26.51 -13.90 7.15
N SER A 4 25.44 -13.10 7.19
CA SER A 4 24.12 -13.60 7.59
C SER A 4 23.72 -14.75 6.68
N ARG A 5 23.27 -15.86 7.29
CA ARG A 5 22.68 -16.99 6.59
C ARG A 5 21.38 -16.61 5.89
N TYR A 6 20.71 -15.54 6.34
CA TYR A 6 19.44 -15.10 5.79
C TYR A 6 19.56 -13.74 5.09
N LEU A 7 18.87 -13.62 3.96
CA LEU A 7 18.71 -12.37 3.21
C LEU A 7 17.21 -12.09 2.99
N PRO A 8 16.80 -10.81 2.92
CA PRO A 8 15.44 -10.51 2.52
C PRO A 8 15.23 -10.86 1.04
N CYS A 9 14.11 -11.51 0.74
CA CYS A 9 13.60 -11.65 -0.61
C CYS A 9 13.33 -10.24 -1.17
N PRO A 10 13.83 -9.91 -2.38
CA PRO A 10 13.62 -8.59 -2.97
C PRO A 10 12.14 -8.32 -3.32
N ASP A 11 11.36 -9.37 -3.53
CA ASP A 11 9.98 -9.27 -4.02
C ASP A 11 8.95 -9.17 -2.90
N CYS A 12 9.11 -9.93 -1.81
CA CYS A 12 8.15 -9.96 -0.69
C CYS A 12 8.76 -9.68 0.70
N GLY A 13 10.05 -9.36 0.78
CA GLY A 13 10.74 -9.04 2.04
C GLY A 13 10.94 -10.23 3.00
N ALA A 14 10.53 -11.45 2.64
CA ALA A 14 10.70 -12.64 3.46
C ALA A 14 12.19 -12.92 3.74
N SER A 15 12.52 -13.28 4.98
CA SER A 15 13.87 -13.73 5.34
C SER A 15 14.11 -15.15 4.77
N VAL A 16 14.90 -15.25 3.69
CA VAL A 16 15.20 -16.50 2.97
C VAL A 16 16.61 -16.99 3.26
N ASP A 17 16.79 -18.31 3.35
CA ASP A 17 18.11 -18.92 3.53
C ASP A 17 18.94 -18.76 2.26
N ARG A 18 20.16 -18.24 2.41
CA ARG A 18 21.11 -18.02 1.33
C ARG A 18 21.62 -19.33 0.72
N ALA A 19 21.60 -20.44 1.46
CA ALA A 19 22.13 -21.74 1.02
C ALA A 19 21.25 -22.47 -0.01
N GLY A 20 20.07 -21.95 -0.34
CA GLY A 20 19.28 -22.42 -1.50
C GLY A 20 18.47 -23.70 -1.29
N ASP A 21 18.51 -24.32 -0.11
CA ASP A 21 17.72 -25.53 0.19
C ASP A 21 16.22 -25.24 0.40
N SER A 22 15.82 -23.98 0.57
CA SER A 22 14.41 -23.58 0.61
C SER A 22 14.01 -22.93 -0.71
N GLN A 23 13.17 -23.61 -1.49
CA GLN A 23 12.50 -23.02 -2.65
C GLN A 23 11.44 -22.03 -2.14
N HIS A 24 11.86 -20.79 -1.90
CA HIS A 24 10.98 -19.75 -1.41
C HIS A 24 9.96 -19.38 -2.49
N GLU A 25 8.68 -19.46 -2.12
CA GLU A 25 7.57 -18.94 -2.89
C GLU A 25 6.98 -17.73 -2.14
N CYS A 26 6.77 -16.63 -2.85
CA CYS A 26 6.13 -15.45 -2.29
C CYS A 26 4.63 -15.72 -2.16
N SER A 27 4.12 -15.86 -0.94
CA SER A 27 2.67 -15.92 -0.76
C SER A 27 2.03 -14.59 -1.15
N PRO A 28 0.84 -14.61 -1.77
CA PRO A 28 0.13 -13.38 -2.14
C PRO A 28 -0.08 -12.41 -0.97
N GLU A 29 -0.34 -12.94 0.22
CA GLU A 29 -0.56 -12.15 1.44
C GLU A 29 0.71 -11.40 1.84
N ARG A 30 1.86 -12.09 1.87
CA ARG A 30 3.13 -11.45 2.24
C ARG A 30 3.59 -10.43 1.19
N LEU A 31 3.35 -10.72 -0.09
CA LEU A 31 3.61 -9.77 -1.16
C LEU A 31 2.78 -8.49 -0.96
N ALA A 32 1.49 -8.63 -0.65
CA ALA A 32 0.61 -7.49 -0.37
C ALA A 32 1.09 -6.68 0.84
N ASP A 33 1.46 -7.34 1.94
CA ASP A 33 2.00 -6.68 3.13
C ASP A 33 3.29 -5.89 2.82
N TYR A 34 4.20 -6.49 2.05
CA TYR A 34 5.46 -5.86 1.68
C TYR A 34 5.25 -4.64 0.77
N GLN A 35 4.36 -4.75 -0.21
CA GLN A 35 3.99 -3.63 -1.08
C GLN A 35 3.30 -2.51 -0.30
N LEU A 36 2.35 -2.84 0.57
CA LEU A 36 1.66 -1.86 1.41
C LEU A 36 2.63 -1.14 2.35
N PHE A 37 3.60 -1.88 2.91
CA PHE A 37 4.65 -1.29 3.74
C PHE A 37 5.50 -0.28 2.95
N GLY A 38 5.87 -0.61 1.70
CA GLY A 38 6.61 0.29 0.82
C GLY A 38 5.82 1.56 0.45
N LEU A 39 4.50 1.43 0.29
CA LEU A 39 3.61 2.53 -0.14
C LEU A 39 3.05 3.38 1.01
N ARG A 40 3.33 3.04 2.27
CA ARG A 40 2.67 3.68 3.44
C ARG A 40 2.78 5.21 3.45
N ASP A 41 3.94 5.75 3.06
CA ASP A 41 4.17 7.18 3.07
C ASP A 41 3.44 7.86 1.90
N GLU A 42 3.40 7.21 0.73
CA GLU A 42 2.63 7.68 -0.43
C GLU A 42 1.12 7.66 -0.17
N VAL A 43 0.63 6.62 0.51
CA VAL A 43 -0.77 6.53 0.96
C VAL A 43 -1.08 7.66 1.94
N ALA A 44 -0.23 7.90 2.94
CA ALA A 44 -0.42 8.99 3.90
C ALA A 44 -0.42 10.37 3.23
N GLU A 45 0.45 10.59 2.24
CA GLU A 45 0.47 11.82 1.46
C GLU A 45 -0.81 11.97 0.63
N LEU A 46 -1.25 10.90 -0.04
CA LEU A 46 -2.51 10.90 -0.79
C LEU A 46 -3.70 11.24 0.12
N GLU A 47 -3.81 10.59 1.28
CA GLU A 47 -4.89 10.85 2.24
C GLU A 47 -4.90 12.31 2.71
N THR A 48 -3.72 12.88 2.93
CA THR A 48 -3.57 14.30 3.29
C THR A 48 -4.06 15.20 2.16
N ARG A 49 -3.61 14.95 0.93
CA ARG A 49 -4.02 15.73 -0.25
C ARG A 49 -5.52 15.64 -0.52
N VAL A 50 -6.12 14.46 -0.39
CA VAL A 50 -7.56 14.27 -0.54
C VAL A 50 -8.30 15.05 0.55
N ARG A 51 -7.85 14.97 1.81
CA ARG A 51 -8.46 15.72 2.91
C ARG A 51 -8.40 17.22 2.69
N ASP A 52 -7.28 17.73 2.21
CA ASP A 52 -7.11 19.14 1.91
C ASP A 52 -7.97 19.59 0.73
N TYR A 53 -8.04 18.76 -0.32
CA TYR A 53 -8.95 18.99 -1.43
C TYR A 53 -10.41 19.09 -0.97
N LEU A 54 -10.86 18.13 -0.16
CA LEU A 54 -12.24 18.08 0.36
C LEU A 54 -12.57 19.24 1.32
N ARG A 55 -11.58 20.01 1.78
CA ARG A 55 -11.80 21.25 2.55
C ARG A 55 -12.07 22.47 1.65
N THR A 56 -11.70 22.42 0.38
CA THR A 56 -11.98 23.48 -0.60
C THR A 56 -13.47 23.52 -0.96
N SER A 57 -13.94 24.64 -1.51
CA SER A 57 -15.31 24.75 -2.02
C SER A 57 -15.61 23.74 -3.14
N ALA A 58 -14.65 23.54 -4.05
CA ALA A 58 -14.76 22.55 -5.13
C ALA A 58 -14.87 21.12 -4.59
N GLY A 59 -13.96 20.72 -3.70
CA GLY A 59 -14.01 19.37 -3.13
C GLY A 59 -15.26 19.09 -2.30
N ARG A 60 -15.81 20.09 -1.60
CA ARG A 60 -17.12 19.96 -0.93
C ARG A 60 -18.26 19.77 -1.90
N PHE A 61 -18.24 20.48 -3.02
CA PHE A 61 -19.25 20.32 -4.07
C PHE A 61 -19.19 18.92 -4.70
N ASP A 62 -17.99 18.43 -5.01
CA ASP A 62 -17.79 17.08 -5.56
C ASP A 62 -18.27 16.01 -4.58
N ALA A 63 -17.95 16.14 -3.30
CA ALA A 63 -18.44 15.21 -2.27
C ALA A 63 -19.97 15.22 -2.15
N TRP A 64 -20.60 16.40 -2.23
CA TRP A 64 -22.05 16.53 -2.26
C TRP A 64 -22.67 15.88 -3.50
N LEU A 65 -22.08 16.09 -4.67
CA LEU A 65 -22.54 15.51 -5.93
C LEU A 65 -22.43 13.98 -5.91
N ALA A 66 -21.29 13.45 -5.48
CA ALA A 66 -21.08 12.01 -5.33
C ALA A 66 -22.09 11.38 -4.36
N ALA A 67 -22.38 12.04 -3.23
CA ALA A 67 -23.38 11.55 -2.28
C ALA A 67 -24.79 11.46 -2.89
N ARG A 68 -25.15 12.36 -3.80
CA ARG A 68 -26.45 12.32 -4.50
C ARG A 68 -26.51 11.23 -5.56
N GLN A 69 -25.43 11.03 -6.31
CA GLN A 69 -25.33 9.94 -7.29
C GLN A 69 -25.48 8.57 -6.61
N VAL A 70 -24.80 8.36 -5.48
CA VAL A 70 -24.90 7.10 -4.70
C VAL A 70 -26.34 6.86 -4.20
N ARG A 71 -27.07 7.93 -3.86
CA ARG A 71 -28.47 7.85 -3.42
C ARG A 71 -29.47 7.69 -4.57
N GLY A 72 -29.02 7.75 -5.83
CA GLY A 72 -29.91 7.71 -7.00
C GLY A 72 -30.78 8.96 -7.14
N GLU A 73 -30.40 10.07 -6.50
CA GLU A 73 -31.11 11.35 -6.54
C GLU A 73 -30.63 12.26 -7.69
N ALA A 74 -29.88 11.69 -8.64
CA ALA A 74 -29.28 12.41 -9.76
C ALA A 74 -30.25 12.53 -10.94
#